data_AF-A0A7C1VED7-F1
#
_entry.id   AF-A0A7C1VED7-F1
#
_cell.length_a   1.000
_cell.length_b   1.000
_cell.length_c   1.000
_cell.angle_alpha   90.00
_cell.angle_beta   90.00
_cell.angle_gamma   90.00
#
_symmetry.space_group_name_H-M   'P 1'
#
loop_
_entity.id
_entity.type
_entity.pdbx_description
1 polymer ?
#
loop_
_entity_poly.entity_id
_entity_poly.type
_entity_poly.pdbx_seq_one_letter_code
_entity_poly.pdbx_strand_id
1 'polypeptide(L)'
;MGKTPRQKMIEMGADVLCCGDDFGSQTSLMMDQNTFRRVFKPRIKEMFAEYRKVNPNIKIAWHTCGAVKPIIPDFIELGLDFLNPIQPLARDMEPQQLKDEFGRDLGFFGGICVQDLLPNGTPEEVEAEVIRRAGILGKGGGYIIAPAHNIQEDTSMENIMALFDTVKEL
;
A
#
# COMPACT_ATOMS: atom_id res chain seq x y z
N MET A 1 1.35 30.88 10.58
CA MET A 1 0.54 29.91 9.82
C MET A 1 0.29 28.72 10.75
N GLY A 2 -0.95 28.26 10.89
CA GLY A 2 -1.29 27.19 11.84
C GLY A 2 -0.79 25.81 11.40
N LYS A 3 -0.63 24.87 12.34
CA LYS A 3 -0.29 23.47 12.04
C LYS A 3 -1.35 22.83 11.17
N THR A 4 -0.94 22.00 10.21
CA THR A 4 -1.86 21.25 9.35
C THR A 4 -2.59 20.17 10.15
N PRO A 5 -3.75 19.67 9.67
CA PRO A 5 -4.46 18.56 10.32
C PRO A 5 -3.57 17.33 10.56
N ARG A 6 -2.70 16.98 9.59
CA ARG A 6 -1.77 15.84 9.71
C ARG A 6 -0.72 16.05 10.80
N GLN A 7 -0.18 17.27 10.93
CA GLN A 7 0.75 17.59 12.02
C GLN A 7 0.09 17.46 13.40
N LYS A 8 -1.20 17.84 13.53
CA LYS A 8 -1.96 17.63 14.77
C LYS A 8 -2.15 16.15 15.08
N MET A 9 -2.40 15.30 14.08
CA MET A 9 -2.50 13.84 14.28
C MET A 9 -1.19 13.25 14.80
N ILE A 10 -0.05 13.70 14.28
CA ILE A 10 1.27 13.27 14.79
C ILE A 10 1.43 13.65 16.27
N GLU A 11 1.04 14.87 16.65
CA GLU A 11 1.11 15.34 18.05
C GLU A 11 0.17 14.60 18.99
N MET A 12 -0.94 14.09 18.46
CA MET A 12 -1.87 13.22 19.17
C MET A 12 -1.38 11.78 19.31
N GLY A 13 -0.20 11.45 18.76
CA GLY A 13 0.45 10.14 18.91
C GLY A 13 0.18 9.16 17.76
N ALA A 14 -0.15 9.63 16.55
CA ALA A 14 -0.25 8.74 15.40
C ALA A 14 1.10 8.05 15.10
N ASP A 15 1.10 6.72 14.96
CA ASP A 15 2.29 5.93 14.58
C ASP A 15 2.54 5.94 13.08
N VAL A 16 1.47 5.94 12.28
CA VAL A 16 1.50 5.91 10.81
C VAL A 16 0.54 6.97 10.25
N LEU A 17 1.00 7.74 9.27
CA LEU A 17 0.15 8.59 8.45
C LEU A 17 -0.17 7.89 7.12
N CYS A 18 -1.46 7.61 6.90
CA CYS A 18 -1.96 7.22 5.58
C CYS A 18 -2.24 8.48 4.75
N CYS A 19 -1.38 8.70 3.75
CA CYS A 19 -1.50 9.72 2.73
C CYS A 19 -1.79 9.05 1.38
N GLY A 20 -2.07 9.81 0.33
CA GLY A 20 -2.24 9.20 -0.98
C GLY A 20 -2.73 10.17 -2.05
N ASP A 21 -2.53 9.73 -3.29
CA ASP A 21 -3.10 10.21 -4.54
C ASP A 21 -2.90 9.06 -5.55
N ASP A 22 -3.84 8.87 -6.47
CA ASP A 22 -3.70 7.83 -7.49
C ASP A 22 -2.82 8.30 -8.64
N PHE A 23 -1.84 7.47 -9.00
CA PHE A 23 -0.94 7.70 -10.12
C PHE A 23 -1.01 6.60 -11.18
N GLY A 24 -1.65 5.47 -10.88
CA GLY A 24 -1.74 4.31 -11.75
C GLY A 24 -3.14 4.07 -12.29
N SER A 25 -3.18 3.36 -13.41
CA SER A 25 -4.34 2.66 -13.96
C SER A 25 -4.06 1.15 -13.88
N GLN A 26 -4.99 0.30 -14.35
CA GLN A 26 -4.76 -1.14 -14.40
C GLN A 26 -3.49 -1.54 -15.18
N THR A 27 -3.08 -0.72 -16.17
CA THR A 27 -2.05 -1.11 -17.15
C THR A 27 -0.83 -0.20 -17.19
N SER A 28 -0.95 1.06 -16.74
CA SER A 28 0.15 2.03 -16.79
C SER A 28 -0.02 3.14 -15.75
N LEU A 29 0.97 4.00 -15.63
CA LEU A 29 0.79 5.30 -14.99
C LEU A 29 -0.23 6.15 -15.76
N MET A 30 -0.93 7.05 -15.05
CA MET A 30 -1.83 8.06 -15.63
C MET A 30 -1.08 9.25 -16.23
N MET A 31 0.22 9.36 -15.95
CA MET A 31 1.14 10.35 -16.49
C MET A 31 2.51 9.72 -16.69
N ASP A 32 3.35 10.33 -17.52
CA ASP A 32 4.72 9.86 -17.66
C ASP A 32 5.56 10.10 -16.38
N GLN A 33 6.63 9.32 -16.20
CA GLN A 33 7.49 9.42 -15.02
C GLN A 33 8.14 10.80 -14.85
N ASN A 34 8.45 11.51 -15.94
CA ASN A 34 9.07 12.83 -15.86
C ASN A 34 8.07 13.87 -15.35
N THR A 35 6.80 13.76 -15.73
CA THR A 35 5.72 14.58 -15.17
C THR A 35 5.56 14.31 -13.67
N PHE A 36 5.55 13.04 -13.24
CA PHE A 36 5.52 12.71 -11.81
C PHE A 36 6.70 13.35 -11.05
N ARG A 37 7.93 13.17 -11.55
CA ARG A 37 9.16 13.69 -10.94
C ARG A 37 9.23 15.21 -10.90
N ARG A 38 8.70 15.89 -11.92
CA ARG A 38 8.70 17.35 -12.03
C ARG A 38 7.62 18.01 -11.18
N VAL A 39 6.46 17.37 -11.07
CA VAL A 39 5.25 17.97 -10.46
C VAL A 39 5.02 17.42 -9.06
N PHE A 40 4.92 16.10 -8.89
CA PHE A 40 4.42 15.51 -7.65
C PHE A 40 5.56 15.22 -6.67
N LYS A 41 6.64 14.59 -7.12
CA LYS A 41 7.78 14.21 -6.26
C LYS A 41 8.30 15.35 -5.36
N PRO A 42 8.50 16.60 -5.84
CA PRO A 42 8.99 17.69 -4.98
C PRO A 42 8.00 18.07 -3.88
N ARG A 43 6.69 18.04 -4.18
CA ARG A 43 5.62 18.37 -3.23
C ARG A 43 5.46 17.28 -2.17
N ILE A 44 5.54 16.01 -2.59
CA ILE A 44 5.51 14.87 -1.68
C ILE A 44 6.74 14.92 -0.76
N LYS A 45 7.92 15.26 -1.29
CA LYS A 45 9.15 15.45 -0.50
C LYS A 45 8.98 16.50 0.59
N GLU A 46 8.45 17.67 0.23
CA GLU A 46 8.19 18.75 1.18
C GLU A 46 7.19 18.31 2.25
N MET A 47 6.11 17.66 1.84
CA MET A 47 5.11 17.13 2.77
C MET A 47 5.70 16.13 3.76
N PHE A 48 6.51 15.17 3.31
CA PHE A 48 7.16 14.20 4.20
C PHE A 48 8.13 14.89 5.16
N ALA A 49 8.86 15.90 4.68
CA ALA A 49 9.74 16.70 5.51
C ALA A 49 8.97 17.46 6.60
N GLU A 50 7.81 18.06 6.28
CA GLU A 50 6.97 18.75 7.26
C GLU A 50 6.41 17.81 8.34
N TYR A 51 6.12 16.56 8.00
CA TYR A 51 5.69 15.55 8.98
C TYR A 51 6.83 15.12 9.88
N ARG A 52 8.02 14.87 9.31
CA ARG A 52 9.21 14.47 10.05
C ARG A 52 9.79 15.57 10.93
N LYS A 53 9.50 16.84 10.66
CA LYS A 53 9.79 17.96 11.57
C LYS A 53 9.04 17.85 12.90
N VAL A 54 7.83 17.29 12.89
CA VAL A 54 7.01 17.11 14.09
C VAL A 54 7.42 15.83 14.83
N ASN A 55 7.59 14.72 14.10
CA ASN A 55 8.10 13.47 14.65
C ASN A 55 9.04 12.81 13.63
N PRO A 56 10.36 12.77 13.86
CA PRO A 56 11.31 12.14 12.95
C PRO A 56 11.06 10.65 12.68
N ASN A 57 10.37 9.97 13.60
CA ASN A 57 10.08 8.53 13.53
C ASN A 57 8.70 8.21 12.93
N ILE A 58 7.92 9.22 12.53
CA ILE A 58 6.60 9.00 11.94
C ILE A 58 6.72 8.12 10.69
N LYS A 59 5.90 7.07 10.63
CA LYS A 59 5.80 6.22 9.45
C LYS A 59 4.80 6.77 8.46
N ILE A 60 5.08 6.63 7.18
CA ILE A 60 4.22 7.12 6.11
C ILE A 60 3.83 5.97 5.20
N ALA A 61 2.52 5.76 5.06
CA ALA A 61 1.93 4.89 4.05
C ALA A 61 1.35 5.77 2.94
N TRP A 62 1.64 5.44 1.68
CA TRP A 62 1.12 6.16 0.52
C TRP A 62 0.15 5.29 -0.26
N HIS A 63 -1.09 5.74 -0.36
CA HIS A 63 -2.12 5.15 -1.20
C HIS A 63 -1.98 5.61 -2.65
N THR A 64 -1.81 4.67 -3.58
CA THR A 64 -1.94 4.86 -5.01
C THR A 64 -2.33 3.55 -5.69
N CYS A 65 -3.51 3.51 -6.28
CA CYS A 65 -3.94 2.38 -7.09
C CYS A 65 -3.14 2.26 -8.40
N GLY A 66 -3.16 1.06 -8.97
CA GLY A 66 -2.74 0.74 -10.33
C GLY A 66 -1.30 0.26 -10.50
N ALA A 67 -0.88 0.21 -11.76
CA ALA A 67 0.44 -0.21 -12.22
C ALA A 67 1.46 0.91 -11.99
N VAL A 68 1.92 1.02 -10.75
CA VAL A 68 2.80 2.10 -10.27
C VAL A 68 4.26 1.71 -10.14
N LYS A 69 4.62 0.46 -10.47
CA LYS A 69 5.99 -0.06 -10.41
C LYS A 69 7.06 0.94 -10.91
N PRO A 70 6.88 1.65 -12.03
CA PRO A 70 7.92 2.56 -12.54
C PRO A 70 8.27 3.76 -11.64
N ILE A 71 7.40 4.13 -10.69
CA ILE A 71 7.65 5.23 -9.73
C ILE A 71 7.91 4.74 -8.30
N ILE A 72 7.94 3.43 -8.06
CA ILE A 72 8.32 2.87 -6.74
C ILE A 72 9.72 3.33 -6.31
N PRO A 73 10.76 3.35 -7.17
CA PRO A 73 12.07 3.88 -6.79
C PRO A 73 12.03 5.34 -6.34
N ASP A 74 11.15 6.15 -6.94
CA ASP A 74 10.97 7.54 -6.54
C ASP A 74 10.35 7.66 -5.15
N PHE A 75 9.40 6.79 -4.79
CA PHE A 75 8.83 6.73 -3.43
C PHE A 75 9.86 6.27 -2.39
N ILE A 76 10.71 5.30 -2.72
CA ILE A 76 11.81 4.86 -1.85
C ILE A 76 12.78 6.01 -1.59
N GLU A 77 13.15 6.78 -2.62
CA GLU A 77 14.02 7.96 -2.46
C GLU A 77 13.42 9.03 -1.53
N LEU A 78 12.09 9.18 -1.54
CA LEU A 78 11.37 10.07 -0.63
C LEU A 78 11.35 9.54 0.82
N GLY A 79 11.74 8.28 1.01
CA GLY A 79 11.71 7.57 2.27
C GLY A 79 10.30 7.07 2.62
N LEU A 80 9.50 6.68 1.64
CA LEU A 80 8.20 6.07 1.94
C LEU A 80 8.38 4.78 2.75
N ASP A 81 7.61 4.59 3.83
CA ASP A 81 7.70 3.38 4.65
C ASP A 81 6.81 2.25 4.11
N PHE A 82 5.59 2.56 3.63
CA PHE A 82 4.67 1.57 3.09
C PHE A 82 4.01 2.02 1.78
N LEU A 83 4.06 1.17 0.75
CA LEU A 83 3.21 1.32 -0.43
C LEU A 83 1.87 0.65 -0.20
N ASN A 84 0.80 1.43 -0.38
CA ASN A 84 -0.58 0.98 -0.29
C ASN A 84 -1.31 1.33 -1.60
N PRO A 85 -2.20 0.47 -2.11
CA PRO A 85 -2.14 -0.97 -1.94
C PRO A 85 -0.97 -1.59 -2.74
N ILE A 86 -0.71 -2.88 -2.49
CA ILE A 86 -0.30 -3.75 -3.59
C ILE A 86 -1.57 -4.14 -4.33
N GLN A 87 -1.80 -3.60 -5.53
CA GLN A 87 -3.03 -3.88 -6.29
C GLN A 87 -2.87 -5.16 -7.13
N PRO A 88 -3.64 -6.23 -6.84
CA PRO A 88 -3.66 -7.41 -7.69
C PRO A 88 -4.20 -7.08 -9.08
N LEU A 89 -3.82 -7.90 -10.07
CA LEU A 89 -4.23 -7.78 -11.48
C LEU A 89 -3.68 -6.54 -12.21
N ALA A 90 -3.11 -5.57 -11.51
CA ALA A 90 -2.44 -4.43 -12.14
C ALA A 90 -1.11 -4.88 -12.74
N ARG A 91 -0.78 -4.34 -13.91
CA ARG A 91 0.46 -4.70 -14.63
C ARG A 91 1.69 -4.48 -13.75
N ASP A 92 2.57 -5.49 -13.72
CA ASP A 92 3.83 -5.49 -12.98
C ASP A 92 3.71 -5.28 -11.46
N MET A 93 2.55 -5.56 -10.87
CA MET A 93 2.31 -5.45 -9.42
C MET A 93 2.31 -6.82 -8.71
N GLU A 94 2.99 -7.82 -9.29
CA GLU A 94 3.08 -9.17 -8.72
C GLU A 94 3.90 -9.18 -7.42
N PRO A 95 3.41 -9.85 -6.35
CA PRO A 95 3.95 -9.70 -5.00
C PRO A 95 5.39 -10.19 -4.88
N GLN A 96 5.73 -11.30 -5.55
CA GLN A 96 7.08 -11.86 -5.49
C GLN A 96 8.09 -10.91 -6.13
N GLN A 97 7.75 -10.40 -7.31
CA GLN A 97 8.57 -9.44 -8.03
C GLN A 97 8.79 -8.16 -7.22
N LEU A 98 7.72 -7.60 -6.64
CA LEU A 98 7.82 -6.40 -5.81
C LEU A 98 8.67 -6.65 -4.56
N LYS A 99 8.50 -7.79 -3.89
CA LYS A 99 9.29 -8.15 -2.70
C LYS A 99 10.76 -8.30 -3.02
N ASP A 100 11.09 -8.97 -4.12
CA ASP A 100 12.48 -9.20 -4.54
C ASP A 100 13.17 -7.89 -4.95
N GLU A 101 12.45 -7.01 -5.64
CA GLU A 101 13.02 -5.74 -6.15
C GLU A 101 13.07 -4.63 -5.09
N PHE A 102 12.05 -4.52 -4.22
CA PHE A 102 11.87 -3.35 -3.35
C PHE A 102 11.72 -3.67 -1.86
N GLY A 103 11.52 -4.95 -1.50
CA GLY A 103 11.15 -5.36 -0.15
C GLY A 103 12.19 -5.15 0.94
N ARG A 104 13.42 -4.77 0.56
CA ARG A 104 14.48 -4.35 1.48
C ARG A 104 14.25 -2.93 1.99
N ASP A 105 13.76 -2.04 1.13
CA ASP A 105 13.70 -0.60 1.39
C ASP A 105 12.26 -0.09 1.57
N LEU A 106 11.26 -0.91 1.24
CA LEU A 106 9.85 -0.54 1.23
C LEU A 106 8.98 -1.64 1.84
N GLY A 107 8.11 -1.24 2.78
CA GLY A 107 7.03 -2.09 3.28
C GLY A 107 5.83 -2.11 2.34
N PHE A 108 5.02 -3.15 2.46
CA PHE A 108 3.82 -3.35 1.64
C PHE A 108 2.56 -3.34 2.51
N PHE A 109 1.47 -2.82 1.98
CA PHE A 109 0.18 -2.77 2.67
C PHE A 109 -0.94 -3.08 1.67
N GLY A 110 -1.85 -3.99 2.01
CA GLY A 110 -2.96 -4.40 1.13
C GLY A 110 -2.65 -5.75 0.48
N GLY A 111 -3.04 -5.96 -0.77
CA GLY A 111 -2.64 -7.15 -1.53
C GLY A 111 -3.70 -8.22 -1.73
N ILE A 112 -4.80 -8.21 -0.97
CA ILE A 112 -5.89 -9.18 -1.17
C ILE A 112 -6.89 -8.64 -2.20
N CYS A 113 -7.18 -9.45 -3.23
CA CYS A 113 -7.91 -9.01 -4.42
C CYS A 113 -9.39 -8.74 -4.12
N VAL A 114 -9.80 -7.48 -4.23
CA VAL A 114 -11.20 -7.04 -4.11
C VAL A 114 -11.99 -7.11 -5.42
N GLN A 115 -11.32 -7.32 -6.56
CA GLN A 115 -11.97 -7.30 -7.88
C GLN A 115 -12.51 -8.67 -8.30
N ASP A 116 -11.94 -9.74 -7.78
CA ASP A 116 -12.25 -11.10 -8.24
C ASP A 116 -12.29 -12.10 -7.08
N LEU A 117 -11.19 -12.24 -6.33
CA LEU A 117 -11.10 -13.23 -5.25
C LEU A 117 -12.15 -13.04 -4.15
N LEU A 118 -12.23 -11.84 -3.56
CA LEU A 118 -13.19 -11.57 -2.49
C LEU A 118 -14.66 -11.69 -2.93
N PRO A 119 -15.09 -11.14 -4.10
CA PRO A 119 -16.48 -11.30 -4.53
C PRO A 119 -16.83 -12.69 -5.08
N ASN A 120 -15.91 -13.38 -5.77
CA ASN A 120 -16.24 -14.59 -6.54
C ASN A 120 -15.57 -15.89 -6.04
N GLY A 121 -14.52 -15.79 -5.24
CA GLY A 121 -13.77 -16.96 -4.77
C GLY A 121 -14.44 -17.69 -3.61
N THR A 122 -13.88 -18.85 -3.24
CA THR A 122 -14.29 -19.58 -2.04
C THR A 122 -13.51 -19.14 -0.80
N PRO A 123 -14.03 -19.41 0.42
CA PRO A 123 -13.29 -19.18 1.67
C PRO A 123 -11.89 -19.84 1.67
N GLU A 124 -11.77 -21.04 1.12
CA GLU A 124 -10.51 -21.77 1.01
C GLU A 124 -9.52 -21.09 0.05
N GLU A 125 -10.01 -20.50 -1.05
CA GLU A 125 -9.19 -19.71 -1.97
C GLU A 125 -8.72 -18.40 -1.32
N VAL A 126 -9.57 -17.76 -0.51
CA VAL A 126 -9.20 -16.57 0.27
C VAL A 126 -8.12 -16.91 1.29
N GLU A 127 -8.30 -17.97 2.08
CA GLU A 127 -7.31 -18.47 3.03
C GLU A 127 -5.96 -18.73 2.34
N ALA A 128 -5.98 -19.49 1.24
CA ALA A 128 -4.78 -19.84 0.49
C ALA A 128 -4.05 -18.59 -0.03
N GLU A 129 -4.77 -17.57 -0.53
CA GLU A 129 -4.16 -16.33 -1.00
C GLU A 129 -3.59 -15.50 0.15
N VAL A 130 -4.28 -15.44 1.30
CA VAL A 130 -3.76 -14.75 2.50
C VAL A 130 -2.44 -15.38 2.94
N ILE A 131 -2.39 -16.71 3.07
CA ILE A 131 -1.17 -17.44 3.43
C ILE A 131 -0.07 -17.18 2.41
N ARG A 132 -0.39 -17.25 1.11
CA ARG A 132 0.59 -17.02 0.03
C ARG A 132 1.15 -15.60 0.09
N ARG A 133 0.30 -14.59 0.25
CA ARG A 133 0.71 -13.17 0.34
C ARG A 133 1.54 -12.92 1.58
N ALA A 134 1.16 -13.48 2.73
CA ALA A 134 1.92 -13.39 3.97
C ALA A 134 3.32 -14.00 3.81
N GLY A 135 3.41 -15.20 3.21
CA GLY A 135 4.68 -15.88 2.96
C GLY A 135 5.61 -15.13 2.00
N ILE A 136 5.06 -14.37 1.05
CA ILE A 136 5.85 -13.58 0.09
C ILE A 136 6.16 -12.19 0.67
N LEU A 137 5.14 -11.36 0.83
CA LEU A 137 5.31 -9.94 1.18
C LEU A 137 5.80 -9.78 2.63
N GLY A 138 5.36 -10.67 3.53
CA GLY A 138 5.75 -10.68 4.94
C GLY A 138 7.10 -11.32 5.25
N LYS A 139 7.78 -11.92 4.26
CA LYS A 139 9.12 -12.49 4.44
C LYS A 139 10.09 -11.42 4.94
N GLY A 140 10.66 -11.60 6.13
CA GLY A 140 11.55 -10.61 6.76
C GLY A 140 10.83 -9.38 7.32
N GLY A 141 9.51 -9.44 7.49
CA GLY A 141 8.67 -8.34 7.99
C GLY A 141 8.29 -7.32 6.92
N GLY A 142 7.69 -6.21 7.39
CA GLY A 142 7.33 -5.07 6.54
C GLY A 142 6.07 -5.27 5.69
N TYR A 143 5.13 -6.11 6.12
CA TYR A 143 3.85 -6.31 5.42
C TYR A 143 2.66 -6.12 6.35
N ILE A 144 1.70 -5.32 5.90
CA ILE A 144 0.40 -5.13 6.54
C ILE A 144 -0.64 -5.79 5.63
N ILE A 145 -1.16 -6.95 6.04
CA ILE A 145 -2.19 -7.67 5.27
C ILE A 145 -3.50 -6.88 5.34
N ALA A 146 -4.06 -6.60 4.18
CA ALA A 146 -5.40 -6.03 4.06
C ALA A 146 -5.96 -6.29 2.65
N PRO A 147 -7.27 -6.08 2.43
CA PRO A 147 -7.82 -5.86 1.11
C PRO A 147 -7.04 -4.79 0.33
N ALA A 148 -6.88 -4.98 -0.98
CA ALA A 148 -6.21 -4.03 -1.85
C ALA A 148 -7.00 -2.72 -2.04
N HIS A 149 -8.28 -2.72 -1.72
CA HIS A 149 -9.10 -1.52 -1.59
C HIS A 149 -10.21 -1.80 -0.57
N ASN A 150 -11.14 -0.88 -0.35
CA ASN A 150 -12.31 -1.15 0.49
C ASN A 150 -13.05 -2.42 0.02
N ILE A 151 -13.43 -3.27 0.98
CA ILE A 151 -14.35 -4.39 0.74
C ILE A 151 -15.64 -3.82 0.14
N GLN A 152 -16.12 -4.43 -0.93
CA GLN A 152 -17.32 -4.02 -1.65
C GLN A 152 -18.53 -4.85 -1.21
N GLU A 153 -19.73 -4.39 -1.55
CA GLU A 153 -21.00 -5.01 -1.14
C GLU A 153 -21.24 -6.41 -1.73
N ASP A 154 -20.53 -6.75 -2.80
CA ASP A 154 -20.55 -8.04 -3.49
C ASP A 154 -19.64 -9.09 -2.82
N THR A 155 -18.88 -8.73 -1.80
CA THR A 155 -18.07 -9.68 -1.03
C THR A 155 -18.94 -10.43 -0.02
N SER A 156 -18.95 -11.76 -0.10
CA SER A 156 -19.67 -12.62 0.85
C SER A 156 -19.13 -12.48 2.28
N MET A 157 -20.00 -12.68 3.28
CA MET A 157 -19.56 -12.63 4.69
C MET A 157 -18.55 -13.75 4.98
N GLU A 158 -18.72 -14.91 4.36
CA GLU A 158 -17.83 -16.06 4.49
C GLU A 158 -16.41 -15.70 4.02
N ASN A 159 -16.27 -14.99 2.90
CA ASN A 159 -14.96 -14.57 2.39
C ASN A 159 -14.33 -13.48 3.26
N ILE A 160 -15.14 -12.58 3.84
CA ILE A 160 -14.66 -11.60 4.83
C ILE A 160 -14.11 -12.33 6.05
N MET A 161 -14.88 -13.28 6.61
CA MET A 161 -14.46 -14.04 7.78
C MET A 161 -13.22 -14.89 7.49
N ALA A 162 -13.16 -15.55 6.33
CA ALA A 162 -11.99 -16.32 5.91
C ALA A 162 -10.71 -15.45 5.90
N LEU A 163 -10.78 -14.24 5.33
CA LEU A 163 -9.68 -13.28 5.38
C LEU A 163 -9.26 -12.98 6.83
N PHE A 164 -10.21 -12.58 7.68
CA PHE A 164 -9.91 -12.15 9.05
C PHE A 164 -9.39 -13.28 9.94
N ASP A 165 -9.99 -14.45 9.84
CA ASP A 165 -9.64 -15.60 10.67
C ASP A 165 -8.29 -16.18 10.25
N THR A 166 -8.02 -16.28 8.93
CA THR A 166 -6.69 -16.68 8.44
C THR A 166 -5.60 -15.74 8.95
N VAL A 167 -5.82 -14.41 8.94
CA VAL A 167 -4.83 -13.45 9.44
C VAL A 167 -4.55 -13.61 10.94
N LYS A 168 -5.53 -14.03 11.75
CA LYS A 168 -5.33 -14.27 13.19
C LYS A 168 -4.51 -15.53 13.48
N GLU A 169 -4.47 -16.46 12.53
CA GLU A 169 -3.81 -17.76 12.68
C GLU A 169 -2.37 -17.77 12.15
N LEU A 170 -1.95 -16.72 11.43
CA LEU A 170 -0.56 -16.50 10.97
C LEU A 170 0.39 -16.10 12.10
#